data_AF-A0A0M9YFT4-F1
#
_entry.id   AF-A0A0M9YFT4-F1
#
_cell.length_a   1.000
_cell.length_b   1.000
_cell.length_c   1.000
_cell.angle_alpha   90.00
_cell.angle_beta   90.00
_cell.angle_gamma   90.00
#
_symmetry.space_group_name_H-M   'P 1'
#
loop_
_entity.id
_entity.type
_entity.pdbx_description
1 polymer ?
#
loop_
_entity_poly.entity_id
_entity_poly.type
_entity_poly.pdbx_seq_one_letter_code
_entity_poly.pdbx_strand_id
1 'polypeptide(L)'
;MYGDRVDEESVLIRLTRDQAFVLSHWLHEVMMRSDRLAGIVPDGAVWSGIHAISGTLETTLPEVFLPDYARRLDEARQRLLAAMGGEEADEILPASLPSGDDSTG
;
A
#
# COMPACT_ATOMS: atom_id res chain seq x y z
N MET A 1 -18.74 -33.62 15.68
CA MET A 1 -19.39 -32.45 16.30
C MET A 1 -18.68 -31.22 15.76
N TYR A 2 -19.35 -30.47 14.90
CA TYR A 2 -18.80 -29.26 14.30
C TYR A 2 -18.62 -28.23 15.41
N GLY A 3 -17.37 -27.93 15.75
CA GLY A 3 -17.07 -26.69 16.46
C GLY A 3 -17.43 -25.58 15.48
N ASP A 4 -18.57 -24.95 15.74
CA ASP A 4 -18.89 -23.62 15.28
C ASP A 4 -17.60 -22.81 15.48
N ARG A 5 -16.89 -22.57 14.38
CA ARG A 5 -15.79 -21.63 14.39
C ARG A 5 -16.49 -20.37 14.84
N VAL A 6 -16.10 -19.81 15.98
CA VAL A 6 -16.44 -18.45 16.31
C VAL A 6 -16.18 -17.70 15.01
N ASP A 7 -17.22 -17.17 14.38
CA ASP A 7 -17.06 -16.15 13.35
C ASP A 7 -16.44 -14.98 14.11
N GLU A 8 -15.14 -15.08 14.37
CA GLU A 8 -14.34 -14.05 15.00
C GLU A 8 -14.57 -12.81 14.16
N GLU A 9 -15.07 -11.77 14.82
CA GLU A 9 -15.49 -10.53 14.17
C GLU A 9 -14.33 -10.02 13.30
N SER A 10 -14.42 -10.31 12.00
CA SER A 10 -13.31 -10.05 11.08
C SER A 10 -13.21 -8.54 10.82
N VAL A 11 -12.01 -8.00 10.97
CA VAL A 11 -11.75 -6.59 10.68
C VAL A 11 -11.51 -6.44 9.18
N LEU A 12 -12.38 -5.68 8.49
CA LEU A 12 -12.23 -5.42 7.06
C LEU A 12 -11.17 -4.32 6.83
N ILE A 13 -10.05 -4.69 6.21
CA ILE A 13 -9.04 -3.74 5.73
C ILE A 13 -9.23 -3.52 4.24
N ARG A 14 -9.47 -2.27 3.83
CA ARG A 14 -9.59 -1.89 2.42
C ARG A 14 -8.28 -1.32 1.92
N LEU A 15 -7.68 -1.98 0.95
CA LEU A 15 -6.48 -1.52 0.25
C LEU A 15 -6.84 -1.19 -1.20
N THR A 16 -6.24 -0.14 -1.76
CA THR A 16 -6.27 0.08 -3.21
C THR A 16 -5.48 -1.02 -3.92
N ARG A 17 -5.68 -1.17 -5.24
CA ARG A 17 -4.96 -2.20 -6.01
C ARG A 17 -3.44 -2.00 -5.90
N ASP A 18 -2.97 -0.76 -5.99
CA ASP A 18 -1.55 -0.45 -5.87
C ASP A 18 -1.01 -0.73 -4.45
N GLN A 19 -1.76 -0.37 -3.40
CA GLN A 19 -1.38 -0.68 -2.01
C GLN A 19 -1.26 -2.18 -1.79
N ALA A 20 -2.28 -2.94 -2.21
CA ALA A 20 -2.31 -4.39 -2.10
C ALA A 20 -1.13 -5.03 -2.85
N PHE A 21 -0.83 -4.54 -4.06
CA PHE A 21 0.23 -5.08 -4.91
C PHE A 21 1.63 -4.83 -4.34
N VAL A 22 1.92 -3.60 -3.90
CA VAL A 22 3.21 -3.25 -3.29
C VAL A 22 3.41 -3.97 -1.95
N LEU A 23 2.36 -4.04 -1.12
CA LEU A 23 2.41 -4.74 0.16
C LEU A 23 2.63 -6.24 0.00
N SER A 24 1.93 -6.88 -0.96
CA SER A 24 2.09 -8.29 -1.27
C SER A 24 3.53 -8.64 -1.68
N HIS A 25 4.13 -7.83 -2.56
CA HIS A 25 5.53 -8.00 -2.94
C HIS A 25 6.47 -7.91 -1.74
N TRP A 26 6.31 -6.86 -0.92
CA TRP A 26 7.17 -6.67 0.24
C TRP A 26 7.04 -7.81 1.25
N LEU A 27 5.82 -8.26 1.55
CA LEU A 27 5.56 -9.39 2.44
C LEU A 27 6.25 -10.67 1.93
N HIS A 28 6.11 -10.98 0.64
CA HIS A 28 6.79 -12.13 0.06
C HIS A 28 8.32 -12.03 0.19
N GLU A 29 8.90 -10.86 -0.09
CA GLU A 29 10.34 -10.62 0.05
C GLU A 29 10.83 -10.84 1.49
N VAL A 30 10.15 -10.24 2.46
CA VAL A 30 10.60 -10.29 3.85
C VAL A 30 10.27 -11.59 4.56
N MET A 31 9.28 -12.36 4.09
CA MET A 31 8.92 -13.66 4.67
C MET A 31 9.75 -14.80 4.06
N MET A 32 10.02 -14.77 2.74
CA MET A 32 10.68 -15.88 2.05
C MET A 32 12.17 -15.65 1.81
N ARG A 33 12.60 -14.39 1.65
CA ARG A 33 13.96 -14.06 1.22
C ARG A 33 14.78 -13.33 2.28
N SER A 34 14.22 -13.10 3.47
CA SER A 34 14.90 -12.32 4.51
C SER A 34 14.61 -12.81 5.92
N ASP A 35 15.65 -12.89 6.75
CA ASP A 35 15.50 -13.10 8.19
C ASP A 35 15.22 -11.78 8.96
N ARG A 36 15.22 -10.64 8.25
CA ARG A 36 15.06 -9.32 8.89
C ARG A 36 13.72 -9.17 9.59
N LEU A 37 12.63 -9.70 9.02
CA LEU A 37 11.31 -9.55 9.64
C LEU A 37 11.20 -10.39 10.92
N ALA A 38 11.76 -11.59 10.95
CA ALA A 38 11.82 -12.42 12.16
C ALA A 38 12.61 -11.74 13.29
N GLY A 39 13.65 -10.95 12.95
CA GLY A 39 14.37 -10.12 13.92
C GLY A 39 13.60 -8.90 14.43
N ILE A 40 12.63 -8.38 13.66
CA ILE A 40 11.83 -7.20 14.00
C ILE A 40 10.52 -7.59 14.70
N VAL A 41 9.92 -8.71 14.31
CA VAL A 41 8.65 -9.23 14.82
C VAL A 41 8.92 -10.56 15.54
N PRO A 42 9.38 -10.50 16.81
CA PRO A 42 9.61 -11.72 17.60
C PRO A 42 8.30 -12.32 18.14
N ASP A 43 7.22 -11.54 18.19
CA ASP A 43 5.94 -11.98 18.73
C ASP A 43 5.15 -12.81 17.73
N GLY A 44 4.88 -14.07 18.08
CA GLY A 44 4.07 -14.99 17.29
C GLY A 44 2.62 -14.56 17.10
N ALA A 45 2.05 -13.76 18.02
CA ALA A 45 0.70 -13.24 17.85
C ALA A 45 0.61 -12.25 16.68
N VAL A 46 1.65 -11.43 16.49
CA VAL A 46 1.73 -10.50 15.36
C VAL A 46 1.90 -11.25 14.04
N TRP A 47 2.65 -12.36 14.04
CA TRP A 47 2.79 -13.24 12.88
C TRP A 47 1.45 -13.79 12.38
N SER A 48 0.50 -14.08 13.28
CA SER A 48 -0.85 -14.54 12.90
C SER A 48 -1.54 -13.55 11.96
N GLY A 49 -1.55 -12.26 12.30
CA GLY A 49 -2.14 -11.22 11.46
C GLY A 49 -1.41 -11.01 10.15
N ILE A 50 -0.07 -11.07 10.17
CA ILE A 50 0.75 -10.97 8.95
C ILE A 50 0.43 -12.13 7.99
N HIS A 51 0.33 -13.36 8.49
CA HIS A 51 -0.04 -14.52 7.69
C HIS A 51 -1.46 -14.40 7.12
N ALA A 52 -2.43 -13.89 7.90
CA ALA A 52 -3.78 -13.67 7.41
C ALA A 52 -3.84 -12.65 6.26
N ILE A 53 -3.11 -11.52 6.40
CA ILE A 53 -3.01 -10.50 5.35
C ILE A 53 -2.29 -11.08 4.12
N SER A 54 -1.14 -11.72 4.30
CA SER A 54 -0.35 -12.28 3.20
C SER A 54 -1.14 -13.32 2.42
N GLY A 55 -1.80 -14.25 3.10
CA GLY A 55 -2.60 -15.30 2.46
C GLY A 55 -3.77 -14.72 1.66
N THR A 56 -4.45 -13.71 2.20
CA THR A 56 -5.54 -13.01 1.50
C THR A 56 -5.03 -12.30 0.24
N LEU A 57 -3.88 -11.65 0.32
CA LEU A 57 -3.29 -10.94 -0.81
C LEU A 57 -2.83 -11.89 -1.92
N GLU A 58 -2.18 -13.00 -1.56
CA GLU A 58 -1.71 -14.03 -2.51
C GLU A 58 -2.85 -14.59 -3.37
N THR A 59 -4.03 -14.82 -2.78
CA THR A 59 -5.18 -15.36 -3.51
C THR A 59 -5.90 -14.33 -4.39
N THR A 60 -5.68 -13.04 -4.16
CA THR A 60 -6.48 -11.95 -4.76
C THR A 60 -5.74 -11.17 -5.85
N LEU A 61 -4.42 -11.37 -5.97
CA LEU A 61 -3.53 -10.63 -6.86
C LEU A 61 -2.86 -11.56 -7.89
N PRO A 62 -3.52 -11.92 -9.00
CA PRO A 62 -2.90 -12.72 -10.07
C PRO A 62 -1.75 -11.97 -10.78
N GLU A 63 -1.65 -10.65 -10.66
CA GLU A 63 -0.61 -9.84 -11.30
C GLU A 63 0.80 -10.20 -10.86
N VAL A 64 0.96 -10.84 -9.70
CA VAL A 64 2.27 -11.32 -9.21
C VAL A 64 2.89 -12.38 -10.13
N PHE A 65 2.08 -13.03 -10.97
CA PHE A 65 2.51 -14.06 -11.92
C PHE A 65 2.65 -13.55 -13.35
N LEU A 66 2.42 -12.25 -13.61
CA LEU A 66 2.53 -11.69 -14.95
C LEU A 66 3.99 -11.49 -15.38
N PRO A 67 4.34 -11.66 -16.66
CA PRO A 67 5.71 -11.52 -17.15
C PRO A 67 6.24 -10.07 -17.06
N ASP A 68 5.35 -9.07 -17.01
CA ASP A 68 5.69 -7.66 -16.83
C ASP A 68 5.56 -7.19 -15.36
N TYR A 69 5.61 -8.13 -14.41
CA TYR A 69 5.47 -7.90 -12.98
C TYR A 69 6.31 -6.73 -12.45
N ALA A 70 7.62 -6.74 -12.73
CA ALA A 70 8.55 -5.74 -12.20
C ALA A 70 8.17 -4.31 -12.62
N ARG A 71 7.84 -4.12 -13.90
CA ARG A 71 7.40 -2.82 -14.43
C ARG A 71 6.11 -2.35 -13.75
N ARG A 72 5.13 -3.24 -13.61
CA ARG A 72 3.85 -2.91 -12.94
C ARG A 72 4.05 -2.54 -11.48
N LEU A 73 4.96 -3.22 -10.79
CA LEU A 73 5.26 -2.97 -9.38
C LEU A 73 5.86 -1.58 -9.19
N ASP A 74 6.80 -1.21 -10.06
CA ASP A 74 7.41 0.11 -10.04
C ASP A 74 6.40 1.22 -10.36
N GLU A 75 5.53 1.03 -11.34
CA GLU A 75 4.45 1.97 -11.65
C GLU A 75 3.47 2.14 -10.48
N ALA A 76 3.06 1.04 -9.86
CA ALA A 76 2.19 1.08 -8.68
C ALA A 76 2.88 1.83 -7.52
N ARG A 77 4.16 1.56 -7.27
CA ARG A 77 4.95 2.26 -6.25
C ARG A 77 5.03 3.76 -6.55
N GLN A 78 5.31 4.14 -7.78
CA GLN A 78 5.39 5.55 -8.20
C GLN A 78 4.05 6.26 -8.00
N ARG A 79 2.93 5.63 -8.39
CA ARG A 79 1.59 6.20 -8.16
C ARG A 79 1.28 6.40 -6.68
N LEU A 80 1.64 5.44 -5.82
CA LEU A 80 1.45 5.58 -4.38
C LEU A 80 2.31 6.69 -3.78
N LEU A 81 3.58 6.76 -4.15
CA LEU A 81 4.48 7.83 -3.67
C LEU A 81 4.03 9.20 -4.15
N ALA A 82 3.57 9.32 -5.39
CA ALA A 82 3.02 10.57 -5.93
C ALA A 82 1.74 10.98 -5.20
N ALA A 83 0.86 10.03 -4.85
CA ALA A 83 -0.34 10.32 -4.08
C ALA A 83 0.00 10.82 -2.65
N MET A 84 0.98 10.20 -1.98
CA MET A 84 1.40 10.61 -0.63
C MET A 84 2.19 11.93 -0.63
N GLY A 85 3.00 12.20 -1.65
CA GLY A 85 3.73 13.46 -1.81
C GLY A 85 2.89 14.59 -2.41
N GLY A 86 1.71 14.28 -2.95
CA GLY A 86 0.76 15.26 -3.50
C GLY A 86 -0.11 15.93 -2.44
N GLU A 87 -0.26 15.32 -1.26
CA GLU A 87 -1.01 15.93 -0.14
C GLU A 87 -0.28 17.14 0.47
N GLU A 88 1.05 17.23 0.34
CA GLU A 88 1.83 18.42 0.75
C GLU A 88 1.89 19.51 -0.35
N ALA A 89 1.52 19.20 -1.60
CA ALA A 89 1.69 20.10 -2.75
C ALA A 89 0.44 20.93 -3.09
N ASP A 90 -0.74 20.59 -2.55
CA ASP A 90 -2.00 21.27 -2.85
C ASP A 90 -2.21 22.58 -2.05
N GLU A 91 -1.28 22.97 -1.17
CA GLU A 91 -1.26 24.28 -0.50
C GLU A 91 -0.23 25.25 -1.12
N ILE A 92 -0.08 25.23 -2.45
CA ILE A 92 0.44 26.39 -3.19
C ILE A 92 -0.52 26.68 -4.33
N LEU A 93 -1.69 27.21 -3.98
CA LEU A 93 -2.57 27.86 -4.96
C LEU A 93 -1.78 28.98 -5.65
N PRO A 94 -1.76 29.05 -6.99
CA PRO A 94 -1.24 30.23 -7.66
C PRO A 94 -2.20 31.38 -7.36
N ALA A 95 -1.75 32.36 -6.59
CA ALA A 95 -2.43 33.64 -6.43
C ALA A 95 -2.46 34.37 -7.80
N SER A 96 -3.40 33.98 -8.65
CA SER A 96 -4.11 34.89 -9.55
C SER A 96 -4.87 35.86 -8.63
N LEU A 97 -4.55 37.15 -8.51
CA LEU A 97 -4.67 38.28 -9.45
C LEU A 97 -4.35 39.58 -8.62
N PRO A 98 -4.34 40.84 -9.15
CA PRO A 98 -4.69 41.32 -10.49
C PRO A 98 -3.65 42.24 -11.15
N SER A 99 -3.88 42.49 -12.45
CA SER A 99 -3.28 43.57 -13.24
C SER A 99 -3.39 44.93 -12.54
N GLY A 100 -2.26 45.56 -12.28
CA GLY A 100 -2.15 46.99 -11.99
C GLY A 100 -1.66 47.71 -13.25
N ASP A 101 -2.57 47.89 -14.21
CA ASP A 101 -2.53 49.07 -15.06
C ASP A 101 -3.22 50.16 -14.25
N ASP A 102 -2.45 51.10 -13.70
CA ASP A 102 -2.98 52.44 -13.51
C ASP A 102 -1.90 53.49 -13.80
N SER A 103 -2.21 54.28 -14.81
CA SER A 103 -1.47 55.45 -15.25
C SER A 103 -1.76 56.60 -14.30
N THR A 104 -0.73 57.20 -13.72
CA THR A 104 -0.72 58.61 -13.26
C THR A 104 0.76 58.96 -13.05
N GLY A 105 1.38 60.01 -13.57
CA GLY A 105 1.01 61.18 -14.37
C GLY A 105 2.28 62.02 -14.52
#